data_AF-A0A832BAD4-F1
#
_entry.id   AF-A0A832BAD4-F1
#
_cell.length_a   1.000
_cell.length_b   1.000
_cell.length_c   1.000
_cell.angle_alpha   90.00
_cell.angle_beta   90.00
_cell.angle_gamma   90.00
#
_symmetry.space_group_name_H-M   'P 1'
#
loop_
_entity.id
_entity.type
_entity.pdbx_description
1 polymer ?
#
loop_
_entity_poly.entity_id
_entity_poly.type
_entity_poly.pdbx_seq_one_letter_code
_entity_poly.pdbx_strand_id
1 'polypeptide(L)' 'MTQKLIAVLPGDGIGPEITRQATRVLDIAAQKYGLHVRMEEA' A
#
# COMPACT_ATOMS: atom_id res chain seq x y z
N MET A 1 10.07 15.39 -6.90
CA MET A 1 9.81 14.32 -5.92
C MET A 1 9.67 13.02 -6.69
N THR A 2 10.44 11.98 -6.36
CA THR A 2 10.38 10.70 -7.08
C THR A 2 9.25 9.85 -6.51
N GLN A 3 8.29 9.44 -7.35
CA GLN A 3 7.23 8.52 -6.96
C GLN A 3 7.81 7.10 -6.80
N LYS A 4 7.57 6.47 -5.65
CA LYS A 4 8.01 5.09 -5.36
C LYS A 4 6.86 4.12 -5.65
N LEU A 5 7.14 3.05 -6.38
CA LEU A 5 6.19 1.96 -6.60
C LEU A 5 6.32 0.92 -5.49
N ILE A 6 5.19 0.50 -4.93
CA ILE A 6 5.07 -0.59 -3.97
C ILE A 6 4.26 -1.69 -4.65
N ALA A 7 4.90 -2.83 -4.92
CA ALA A 7 4.20 -4.02 -5.35
C ALA A 7 3.44 -4.61 -4.15
N VAL A 8 2.14 -4.84 -4.32
CA VAL A 8 1.26 -5.42 -3.32
C VAL A 8 1.09 -6.90 -3.67
N LEU A 9 1.59 -7.77 -2.79
CA LEU A 9 1.51 -9.22 -2.94
C LEU A 9 0.69 -9.78 -1.77
N PRO A 10 -0.63 -9.96 -1.94
CA PRO A 10 -1.53 -10.29 -0.84
C PRO A 10 -1.28 -11.67 -0.23
N GLY A 11 -0.73 -12.60 -1.01
CA GLY A 11 -0.47 -13.99 -0.59
C GLY A 11 -1.76 -14.76 -0.27
N ASP A 12 -1.64 -15.78 0.58
CA ASP A 12 -2.71 -16.73 0.89
C ASP A 12 -3.24 -16.61 2.33
N GLY A 13 -4.29 -17.37 2.64
CA GLY A 13 -4.90 -17.41 3.97
C GLY A 13 -5.51 -16.06 4.35
N ILE A 14 -5.07 -15.47 5.46
CA ILE A 14 -5.53 -14.14 5.90
C ILE A 14 -4.79 -12.98 5.20
N GLY A 15 -3.82 -13.29 4.33
CA GLY A 15 -2.98 -12.31 3.65
C GLY A 15 -3.75 -11.21 2.91
N PRO A 16 -4.76 -11.53 2.07
CA PRO A 16 -5.60 -10.53 1.40
C PRO A 16 -6.36 -9.63 2.37
N GLU A 17 -6.85 -10.18 3.48
CA GLU A 17 -7.63 -9.45 4.47
C GLU A 17 -6.80 -8.36 5.17
N ILE A 18 -5.58 -8.69 5.58
CA ILE A 18 -4.66 -7.79 6.28
C ILE A 18 -4.01 -6.80 5.31
N THR A 19 -3.63 -7.25 4.11
CA THR A 19 -3.01 -6.40 3.09
C THR A 19 -3.93 -5.28 2.65
N ARG A 20 -5.24 -5.55 2.55
CA ARG A 20 -6.27 -4.52 2.29
C ARG A 20 -6.35 -3.46 3.39
N GLN A 21 -6.11 -3.83 4.65
CA GLN A 21 -6.06 -2.84 5.74
C GLN A 21 -4.73 -2.06 5.74
N ALA A 22 -3.62 -2.73 5.43
CA ALA A 22 -2.31 -2.08 5.34
C ALA A 22 -2.27 -1.01 4.25
N THR A 23 -2.79 -1.31 3.05
CA THR A 23 -2.91 -0.36 1.94
C THR A 23 -3.78 0.86 2.31
N ARG A 24 -4.88 0.64 3.04
CA ARG A 24 -5.72 1.75 3.55
C ARG A 24 -4.98 2.67 4.52
N VAL A 25 -4.15 2.12 5.41
CA VAL A 25 -3.31 2.92 6.32
C VAL A 25 -2.23 3.67 5.54
N LEU A 26 -1.63 3.03 4.54
CA LEU A 26 -0.61 3.65 3.69
C LEU A 26 -1.18 4.82 2.89
N ASP A 27 -2.40 4.73 2.38
CA ASP A 27 -3.07 5.86 1.69
C ASP A 27 -3.22 7.07 2.61
N ILE A 28 -3.68 6.85 3.84
CA ILE A 28 -3.82 7.91 4.85
C ILE A 28 -2.45 8.49 5.20
N ALA A 29 -1.44 7.64 5.38
CA ALA A 29 -0.07 8.09 5.67
C ALA A 29 0.52 8.89 4.50
N ALA A 30 0.24 8.50 3.25
CA ALA A 30 0.68 9.21 2.06
C ALA A 30 0.12 10.64 2.02
N GLN A 31 -1.17 10.80 2.32
CA GLN A 31 -1.81 12.11 2.42
C GLN A 31 -1.28 12.94 3.60
N LYS A 32 -1.16 12.31 4.78
CA LYS A 32 -0.78 13.01 6.02
C LYS A 32 0.67 13.47 6.05
N TYR A 33 1.58 12.70 5.46
CA TYR A 33 3.03 12.94 5.54
C TYR A 33 3.66 13.31 4.20
N GLY A 34 2.85 13.48 3.14
CA GLY A 34 3.36 13.81 1.80
C GLY A 34 4.21 12.69 1.20
N LEU A 35 3.87 11.42 1.45
CA LEU A 35 4.60 10.30 0.85
C LEU A 35 4.17 10.14 -0.61
N HIS A 36 5.12 10.23 -1.53
CA HIS A 36 4.88 10.01 -2.96
C HIS A 36 5.01 8.52 -3.30
N VAL A 37 3.96 7.74 -3.01
CA VAL A 37 3.90 6.30 -3.26
C VAL A 37 2.74 5.94 -4.19
N ARG A 38 2.95 4.93 -5.04
CA ARG A 38 1.92 4.27 -5.84
C ARG A 38 1.92 2.79 -5.47
N MET A 39 0.74 2.24 -5.18
CA MET A 39 0.57 0.81 -4.89
C MET A 39 -0.04 0.12 -6.11
N GLU A 40 0.49 -1.04 -6.47
CA GLU A 40 0.00 -1.86 -7.58
C GLU A 40 0.00 -3.32 -7.14
N GLU A 41 -1.17 -3.97 -7.25
CA GLU A 41 -1.31 -5.40 -6.98
C GLU A 41 -0.85 -6.20 -8.19
N ALA A 42 -0.10 -7.28 -7.97
CA ALA A 42 0.48 -8.14 -9.00
C ALA A 42 -0.19 -9.52 -9.04
#